data_AF-A0A355AKB2-F1
#
_entry.id   AF-A0A355AKB2-F1
#
_cell.length_a   1.000
_cell.length_b   1.000
_cell.length_c   1.000
_cell.angle_alpha   90.00
_cell.angle_beta   90.00
_cell.angle_gamma   90.00
#
_symmetry.space_group_name_H-M   'P 1'
#
loop_
_entity.id
_entity.type
_entity.pdbx_description
1 polymer ?
#
loop_
_entity_poly.entity_id
_entity_poly.type
_entity_poly.pdbx_seq_one_letter_code
_entity_poly.pdbx_strand_id
1 'polypeptide(L)'
;MNSLLSLNTLSALSFSETKTMKRTLARTLFPVTLAVSLCTHTLCHAAVRLPGFFGDHMVLQQESEISIWGWCDPGEDIRVTLAGNEATTSGDSSGTWRIALPAMFAQADPLTLRVEGTNTLEINDVLIGEVWLCSGQSNMEWTVDRSTNHDAEIATADYPLIRHIKIAKRSSTTPLDDIEADWTVCSPDVAGSYTAAGYFMARTLH
;
A
#
# COMPACT_ATOMS: atom_id res chain seq x y z
N MET A 1 -55.09 24.42 80.21
CA MET A 1 -55.77 25.69 79.88
C MET A 1 -56.37 25.56 78.49
N ASN A 2 -57.71 25.55 78.42
CA ASN A 2 -58.64 25.93 77.33
C ASN A 2 -58.40 25.32 75.92
N SER A 3 -59.37 24.84 75.14
CA SER A 3 -60.79 25.14 75.03
C SER A 3 -61.48 24.12 74.09
N LEU A 4 -62.60 23.55 74.54
CA LEU A 4 -63.92 23.33 73.89
C LEU A 4 -64.06 22.99 72.38
N LEU A 5 -64.80 21.87 72.13
CA LEU A 5 -66.02 21.68 71.29
C LEU A 5 -65.96 22.02 69.78
N SER A 6 -66.62 21.37 68.81
CA SER A 6 -67.86 20.56 68.71
C SER A 6 -67.80 19.68 67.43
N LEU A 7 -68.11 18.38 67.46
CA LEU A 7 -69.40 17.68 67.18
C LEU A 7 -69.97 17.70 65.73
N ASN A 8 -70.09 16.47 65.21
CA ASN A 8 -71.19 15.86 64.41
C ASN A 8 -71.37 16.33 62.95
N THR A 9 -71.67 15.44 61.98
CA THR A 9 -72.84 14.53 61.92
C THR A 9 -72.74 13.44 60.82
N LEU A 10 -73.43 12.30 61.09
CA LEU A 10 -74.13 11.35 60.18
C LEU A 10 -73.30 10.48 59.21
N SER A 11 -73.58 9.21 58.87
CA SER A 11 -74.30 8.02 59.40
C SER A 11 -74.56 7.09 58.19
N ALA A 12 -74.75 5.78 58.43
CA ALA A 12 -75.17 4.68 57.53
C ALA A 12 -74.02 3.82 56.95
N LEU A 13 -73.74 2.61 57.49
CA LEU A 13 -74.43 1.29 57.32
C LEU A 13 -74.31 0.76 55.87
N SER A 14 -73.94 -0.48 55.51
CA SER A 14 -73.46 -1.72 56.16
C SER A 14 -73.22 -2.77 55.02
N PHE A 15 -72.61 -3.92 55.35
CA PHE A 15 -72.41 -5.19 54.60
C PHE A 15 -71.27 -5.25 53.57
N SER A 16 -70.14 -5.95 53.81
CA SER A 16 -69.89 -7.43 53.92
C SER A 16 -69.30 -7.93 52.59
N GLU A 17 -68.28 -8.79 52.45
CA GLU A 17 -67.30 -9.47 53.30
C GLU A 17 -66.17 -9.93 52.34
N THR A 18 -64.92 -9.87 52.82
CA THR A 18 -63.77 -10.76 52.56
C THR A 18 -63.43 -11.33 51.18
N LYS A 19 -62.20 -11.06 50.70
CA LYS A 19 -61.12 -12.07 50.48
C LYS A 19 -59.78 -11.37 50.15
N THR A 20 -58.92 -11.08 51.12
CA THR A 20 -57.76 -11.88 51.56
C THR A 20 -56.66 -12.10 50.50
N MET A 21 -55.53 -11.41 50.71
CA MET A 21 -54.12 -11.78 50.42
C MET A 21 -53.68 -11.82 48.94
N LYS A 22 -52.50 -11.34 48.53
CA LYS A 22 -51.21 -11.22 49.25
C LYS A 22 -50.23 -10.38 48.40
N ARG A 23 -49.47 -9.49 49.08
CA ARG A 23 -48.04 -9.15 48.85
C ARG A 23 -47.66 -8.37 47.57
N THR A 24 -46.80 -7.37 47.54
CA THR A 24 -46.05 -6.56 48.51
C THR A 24 -45.49 -5.40 47.66
N LEU A 25 -45.69 -4.15 48.07
CA LEU A 25 -44.95 -3.01 47.53
C LEU A 25 -43.53 -3.01 48.13
N ALA A 26 -42.50 -3.06 47.30
CA ALA A 26 -41.15 -2.65 47.71
C ALA A 26 -40.42 -2.03 46.51
N ARG A 27 -40.18 -0.71 46.64
CA ARG A 27 -39.29 0.11 45.81
C ARG A 27 -37.86 -0.42 45.88
N THR A 28 -37.12 -0.43 44.78
CA THR A 28 -35.65 -0.23 44.75
C THR A 28 -35.16 0.03 43.32
N LEU A 29 -34.10 0.84 43.21
CA LEU A 29 -33.58 1.52 42.01
C LEU A 29 -32.88 0.60 40.98
N PHE A 30 -32.90 1.03 39.70
CA PHE A 30 -31.91 0.92 38.58
C PHE A 30 -30.91 -0.28 38.52
N PRO A 31 -30.60 -0.84 37.32
CA PRO A 31 -30.04 -0.01 36.24
C PRO A 31 -30.54 -0.27 34.82
N VAL A 32 -30.55 0.82 34.05
CA VAL A 32 -30.48 0.83 32.59
C VAL A 32 -29.20 0.11 32.16
N THR A 33 -29.33 -1.13 31.68
CA THR A 33 -28.24 -1.85 31.01
C THR A 33 -28.18 -1.36 29.56
N LEU A 34 -27.49 -0.24 29.36
CA LEU A 34 -26.97 0.13 28.04
C LEU A 34 -25.88 -0.89 27.72
N ALA A 35 -26.19 -1.87 26.86
CA ALA A 35 -25.21 -2.78 26.31
C ALA A 35 -24.21 -1.96 25.47
N VAL A 36 -23.11 -1.56 26.09
CA VAL A 36 -21.95 -1.02 25.39
C VAL A 36 -21.34 -2.19 24.64
N SER A 37 -21.75 -2.36 23.38
CA SER A 37 -21.02 -3.17 22.41
C SER A 37 -19.67 -2.50 22.18
N LEU A 38 -18.66 -2.92 22.94
CA LEU A 38 -17.26 -2.61 22.65
C LEU A 38 -16.97 -3.19 21.26
N CYS A 39 -17.06 -2.36 20.22
CA CYS A 39 -16.49 -2.68 18.93
C CYS A 39 -14.97 -2.73 19.15
N THR A 40 -14.43 -3.91 19.42
CA THR A 40 -13.00 -4.17 19.30
C THR A 40 -12.64 -3.99 17.83
N HIS A 41 -12.17 -2.81 17.46
CA HIS A 41 -11.64 -2.57 16.13
C HIS A 41 -10.30 -3.30 16.08
N THR A 42 -10.27 -4.49 15.50
CA THR A 42 -9.01 -5.07 15.02
C THR A 42 -8.46 -4.09 14.01
N LEU A 43 -7.36 -3.41 14.35
CA LEU A 43 -6.55 -2.67 13.39
C LEU A 43 -6.11 -3.70 12.34
N CYS A 44 -6.79 -3.71 11.20
CA CYS A 44 -6.35 -4.47 10.03
C CYS A 44 -5.18 -3.69 9.48
N HIS A 45 -3.95 -4.18 9.70
CA HIS A 45 -2.78 -3.52 9.15
C HIS A 45 -2.76 -3.75 7.63
N ALA A 46 -2.79 -2.69 6.82
CA ALA A 46 -2.49 -2.83 5.40
C ALA A 46 -1.01 -3.15 5.25
N ALA A 47 -0.70 -4.18 4.46
CA ALA A 47 0.67 -4.55 4.16
C ALA A 47 1.38 -3.43 3.38
N VAL A 48 2.67 -3.23 3.66
CA VAL A 48 3.55 -2.40 2.84
C VAL A 48 3.46 -2.89 1.40
N ARG A 49 3.31 -1.94 0.48
CA ARG A 49 3.32 -2.14 -0.96
C ARG A 49 4.16 -1.08 -1.65
N LEU A 50 4.81 -1.48 -2.74
CA LEU A 50 5.58 -0.59 -3.61
C LEU A 50 4.77 -0.27 -4.89
N PRO A 51 5.12 0.80 -5.62
CA PRO A 51 4.62 1.02 -6.98
C PRO A 51 4.89 -0.19 -7.87
N GLY A 52 3.94 -0.52 -8.74
CA GLY A 52 3.95 -1.76 -9.53
C GLY A 52 5.06 -1.87 -10.59
N PHE A 53 5.91 -0.85 -10.73
CA PHE A 53 7.12 -0.90 -11.57
C PHE A 53 8.39 -1.21 -10.77
N PHE A 54 8.33 -1.20 -9.43
CA PHE A 54 9.39 -1.78 -8.61
C PHE A 54 9.22 -3.29 -8.65
N GLY A 55 10.14 -3.97 -9.32
CA GLY A 55 10.06 -5.41 -9.55
C GLY A 55 11.41 -5.99 -9.92
N ASP A 56 11.47 -7.31 -9.97
CA ASP A 56 12.71 -8.05 -10.24
C ASP A 56 13.35 -7.59 -11.56
N HIS A 57 14.67 -7.68 -11.66
CA HIS A 57 15.45 -7.25 -12.82
C HIS A 57 15.52 -5.73 -13.04
N MET A 58 15.02 -4.90 -12.12
CA MET A 58 15.06 -3.45 -12.31
C MET A 58 16.47 -2.85 -12.24
N VAL A 59 16.59 -1.61 -12.72
CA VAL A 59 17.81 -0.80 -12.60
C VAL A 59 17.50 0.46 -11.79
N LEU A 60 18.37 0.76 -10.82
CA LEU A 60 18.36 2.01 -10.06
C LEU A 60 19.46 2.94 -10.58
N GLN A 61 19.16 4.24 -10.64
CA GLN A 61 20.07 5.26 -11.15
C GLN A 61 21.32 5.37 -10.27
N GLN A 62 22.50 5.29 -10.89
CA GLN A 62 23.79 5.50 -10.24
C GLN A 62 24.06 6.98 -9.95
N GLU A 63 25.00 7.25 -9.04
CA GLU A 63 25.51 8.58 -8.70
C GLU A 63 24.42 9.58 -8.28
N SER A 64 23.26 9.06 -7.86
CA SER A 64 22.15 9.81 -7.34
C SER A 64 21.58 9.12 -6.10
N GLU A 65 20.93 9.89 -5.24
CA GLU A 65 20.25 9.35 -4.07
C GLU A 65 19.15 8.37 -4.51
N ILE A 66 19.17 7.16 -3.94
CA ILE A 66 18.25 6.09 -4.32
C ILE A 66 16.96 6.29 -3.52
N SER A 67 15.98 6.92 -4.15
CA SER A 67 14.67 7.18 -3.57
C SER A 67 13.77 5.96 -3.72
N ILE A 68 13.31 5.40 -2.61
CA ILE A 68 12.32 4.30 -2.55
C ILE A 68 11.07 4.82 -1.84
N TRP A 69 9.90 4.46 -2.34
CA TRP A 69 8.62 4.93 -1.78
C TRP A 69 7.52 3.89 -2.02
N GLY A 70 6.42 4.07 -1.31
CA GLY A 70 5.26 3.22 -1.46
C GLY A 70 4.14 3.62 -0.53
N TRP A 71 3.31 2.64 -0.22
CA TRP A 71 2.17 2.77 0.67
C TRP A 71 2.25 1.76 1.80
N CYS A 72 1.65 2.12 2.92
CA CYS A 72 1.57 1.34 4.14
C CYS A 72 0.47 1.95 5.02
N ASP A 73 0.25 1.41 6.21
CA ASP A 73 -0.59 2.12 7.17
C ASP A 73 0.11 3.34 7.79
N PRO A 74 -0.66 4.37 8.19
CA PRO A 74 -0.10 5.49 8.93
C PRO A 74 0.63 5.07 10.21
N GLY A 75 1.86 5.53 10.36
CA GLY A 75 2.72 5.21 11.50
C GLY A 75 3.38 3.83 11.44
N GLU A 76 3.21 3.06 10.36
CA GLU A 76 3.93 1.80 10.17
C GLU A 76 5.43 2.05 10.04
N ASP A 77 6.25 1.36 10.84
CA ASP A 77 7.70 1.41 10.74
C ASP A 77 8.17 0.64 9.50
N ILE A 78 9.02 1.27 8.69
CA ILE A 78 9.53 0.72 7.43
C ILE A 78 11.05 0.78 7.44
N ARG A 79 11.67 -0.34 7.07
CA ARG A 79 13.10 -0.48 6.88
C ARG A 79 13.37 -0.87 5.43
N VAL A 80 14.33 -0.18 4.80
CA VAL A 80 14.78 -0.48 3.44
C VAL A 80 16.27 -0.79 3.47
N THR A 81 16.65 -1.91 2.85
CA THR A 81 18.03 -2.37 2.76
C THR A 81 18.43 -2.64 1.32
N LEU A 82 19.61 -2.15 0.91
CA LEU A 82 20.21 -2.42 -0.40
C LEU A 82 21.74 -2.40 -0.29
N ALA A 83 22.40 -3.49 -0.71
CA ALA A 83 23.87 -3.62 -0.66
C ALA A 83 24.49 -3.29 0.73
N GLY A 84 23.80 -3.65 1.82
CA GLY A 84 24.24 -3.36 3.19
C GLY A 84 23.99 -1.92 3.65
N ASN A 85 23.53 -1.01 2.79
CA ASN A 85 22.97 0.27 3.23
C ASN A 85 21.57 0.03 3.78
N GLU A 86 21.26 0.65 4.91
CA GLU A 86 19.97 0.56 5.58
C GLU A 86 19.46 1.97 5.91
N ALA A 87 18.16 2.18 5.74
CA ALA A 87 17.47 3.34 6.26
C ALA A 87 16.09 2.95 6.78
N THR A 88 15.59 3.70 7.77
CA THR A 88 14.26 3.52 8.33
C THR A 88 13.40 4.79 8.21
N THR A 89 12.12 4.62 7.95
CA THR A 89 11.10 5.68 7.92
C THR A 89 9.80 5.15 8.50
N SER A 90 8.74 5.96 8.54
CA SER A 90 7.40 5.51 8.90
C SER A 90 6.36 6.04 7.92
N GLY A 91 5.25 5.31 7.80
CA GLY A 91 4.07 5.78 7.07
C GLY A 91 3.56 7.13 7.57
N ASP A 92 3.30 8.05 6.66
CA ASP A 92 2.69 9.33 6.99
C ASP A 92 1.17 9.21 7.24
N SER A 93 0.53 10.32 7.61
CA SER A 93 -0.93 10.35 7.85
C SER A 93 -1.79 10.03 6.63
N SER A 94 -1.21 10.05 5.43
CA SER A 94 -1.88 9.69 4.17
C SER A 94 -1.67 8.23 3.77
N GLY A 95 -0.91 7.45 4.55
CA GLY A 95 -0.59 6.06 4.23
C GLY A 95 0.47 5.94 3.13
N THR A 96 1.32 6.95 2.97
CA THR A 96 2.47 6.92 2.06
C THR A 96 3.77 7.03 2.82
N TRP A 97 4.85 6.56 2.21
CA TRP A 97 6.18 6.69 2.79
C TRP A 97 7.20 6.88 1.68
N ARG A 98 8.30 7.54 2.03
CA ARG A 98 9.46 7.72 1.16
C ARG A 98 10.72 7.70 1.99
N ILE A 99 11.76 7.12 1.44
CA ILE A 99 13.08 7.06 2.04
C ILE A 99 14.16 7.14 0.97
N ALA A 100 15.33 7.56 1.39
CA ALA A 100 16.50 7.70 0.57
C ALA A 100 17.63 6.81 1.08
N LEU A 101 18.26 6.06 0.17
CA LEU A 101 19.54 5.40 0.42
C LEU A 101 20.68 6.19 -0.24
N PRO A 102 21.92 6.07 0.27
CA PRO A 102 23.07 6.74 -0.31
C PRO A 102 23.26 6.42 -1.80
N ALA A 103 23.85 7.38 -2.53
CA ALA A 103 24.22 7.18 -3.92
C ALA A 103 25.26 6.04 -4.05
N MET A 104 25.14 5.28 -5.14
CA MET A 104 26.02 4.15 -5.46
C MET A 104 26.57 4.32 -6.88
N PHE A 105 27.77 3.80 -7.13
CA PHE A 105 28.32 3.72 -8.49
C PHE A 105 27.76 2.49 -9.22
N ALA A 106 27.76 2.52 -10.55
CA ALA A 106 27.33 1.40 -11.36
C ALA A 106 28.09 0.11 -11.02
N GLN A 107 27.37 -1.00 -11.03
CA GLN A 107 27.93 -2.32 -10.90
C GLN A 107 27.07 -3.35 -11.64
N ALA A 108 27.74 -4.37 -12.16
CA ALA A 108 27.10 -5.48 -12.86
C ALA A 108 26.60 -6.58 -11.91
N ASP A 109 27.03 -6.54 -10.65
CA ASP A 109 26.62 -7.54 -9.66
C ASP A 109 25.19 -7.26 -9.18
N PRO A 110 24.28 -8.24 -9.32
CA PRO A 110 22.88 -8.06 -8.93
C PRO A 110 22.73 -7.97 -7.42
N LEU A 111 21.85 -7.07 -7.00
CA LEU A 111 21.50 -6.84 -5.60
C LEU A 111 20.08 -7.31 -5.31
N THR A 112 19.80 -7.50 -4.02
CA THR A 112 18.44 -7.62 -3.50
C THR A 112 18.06 -6.34 -2.76
N LEU A 113 17.01 -5.69 -3.21
CA LEU A 113 16.34 -4.62 -2.47
C LEU A 113 15.31 -5.27 -1.55
N ARG A 114 15.44 -5.02 -0.24
CA ARG A 114 14.53 -5.56 0.78
C ARG A 114 13.80 -4.40 1.45
N VAL A 115 12.47 -4.52 1.54
CA VAL A 115 11.59 -3.58 2.24
C VAL A 115 10.83 -4.34 3.31
N GLU A 116 10.96 -3.91 4.55
CA GLU A 116 10.40 -4.57 5.73
C GLU A 116 9.49 -3.61 6.49
N GLY A 117 8.23 -3.99 6.68
CA GLY A 117 7.29 -3.40 7.62
C GLY A 117 6.55 -4.52 8.34
N THR A 118 5.22 -4.50 8.31
CA THR A 118 4.40 -5.63 8.80
C THR A 118 4.52 -6.90 7.93
N ASN A 119 4.91 -6.72 6.67
CA ASN A 119 5.33 -7.75 5.73
C ASN A 119 6.74 -7.44 5.19
N THR A 120 7.35 -8.43 4.53
CA THR A 120 8.62 -8.26 3.83
C THR A 120 8.40 -8.38 2.33
N LEU A 121 8.93 -7.42 1.58
CA LEU A 121 9.02 -7.45 0.13
C LEU A 121 10.51 -7.58 -0.26
N GLU A 122 10.79 -8.44 -1.22
CA GLU A 122 12.13 -8.58 -1.81
C GLU A 122 12.03 -8.40 -3.31
N ILE A 123 12.91 -7.55 -3.85
CA ILE A 123 13.10 -7.36 -5.27
C ILE A 123 14.51 -7.81 -5.60
N ASN A 124 14.60 -8.77 -6.50
CA ASN A 124 15.83 -9.47 -6.85
C ASN A 124 16.37 -9.02 -8.20
N ASP A 125 17.66 -9.31 -8.44
CA ASP A 125 18.34 -8.90 -9.67
C ASP A 125 18.30 -7.39 -9.93
N VAL A 126 18.46 -6.59 -8.87
CA VAL A 126 18.51 -5.13 -8.97
C VAL A 126 19.91 -4.69 -9.37
N LEU A 127 20.05 -4.00 -10.49
CA LEU A 127 21.30 -3.39 -10.91
C LEU A 127 21.38 -1.92 -10.50
N ILE A 128 22.61 -1.42 -10.30
CA ILE A 128 22.88 0.01 -10.21
C ILE A 128 23.53 0.44 -11.53
N GLY A 129 22.97 1.45 -12.20
CA GLY A 129 23.45 1.88 -13.52
C GLY A 129 22.73 3.11 -14.04
N GLU A 130 22.80 3.35 -15.35
CA GLU A 130 22.08 4.45 -15.98
C GLU A 130 20.62 4.06 -16.28
N VAL A 131 19.68 4.95 -15.97
CA VAL A 131 18.26 4.78 -16.26
C VAL A 131 17.79 5.87 -17.22
N TRP A 132 17.39 5.45 -18.43
CA TRP A 132 16.96 6.35 -19.49
C TRP A 132 15.45 6.25 -19.72
N LEU A 133 14.77 7.41 -19.77
CA LEU A 133 13.37 7.49 -20.16
C LEU A 133 13.26 7.61 -21.69
N CYS A 134 12.82 6.53 -22.35
CA CYS A 134 12.53 6.52 -23.79
C CYS A 134 11.10 7.01 -24.06
N SER A 135 10.90 8.34 -24.09
CA SER A 135 9.60 8.97 -24.40
C SER A 135 9.63 9.75 -25.71
N GLY A 136 8.48 9.85 -26.39
CA GLY A 136 8.37 10.56 -27.66
C GLY A 136 7.07 10.27 -28.40
N GLN A 137 7.09 10.54 -29.71
CA GLN A 137 6.00 10.19 -30.62
C GLN A 137 6.06 8.70 -31.01
N SER A 138 5.16 8.27 -31.90
CA SER A 138 5.03 6.87 -32.34
C SER A 138 6.34 6.19 -32.79
N ASN A 139 7.31 6.96 -33.31
CA ASN A 139 8.60 6.42 -33.74
C ASN A 139 9.49 5.97 -32.56
N MET A 140 9.29 6.54 -31.36
CA MET A 140 9.97 6.06 -30.15
C MET A 140 9.44 4.68 -29.73
N GLU A 141 8.20 4.35 -30.10
CA GLU A 141 7.61 3.03 -29.88
C GLU A 141 7.85 2.07 -31.06
N TRP A 142 8.60 2.50 -32.08
CA TRP A 142 9.02 1.58 -33.14
C TRP A 142 9.90 0.50 -32.53
N THR A 143 9.59 -0.75 -32.80
CA THR A 143 10.18 -1.91 -32.15
C THR A 143 11.34 -2.50 -32.93
N VAL A 144 12.20 -3.28 -32.27
CA VAL A 144 13.36 -3.94 -32.91
C VAL A 144 12.90 -4.89 -34.01
N ASP A 145 11.82 -5.64 -33.84
CA ASP A 145 11.23 -6.54 -34.85
C ASP A 145 10.80 -5.82 -36.15
N ARG A 146 10.59 -4.51 -36.09
CA ARG A 146 10.22 -3.67 -37.24
C ARG A 146 11.41 -2.90 -37.79
N SER A 147 12.60 -3.09 -37.25
CA SER A 147 13.82 -2.42 -37.69
C SER A 147 14.49 -3.17 -38.85
N THR A 148 15.42 -2.49 -39.52
CA THR A 148 16.26 -3.09 -40.55
C THR A 148 17.18 -4.15 -39.93
N ASN A 149 17.30 -5.32 -40.57
CA ASN A 149 18.12 -6.45 -40.10
C ASN A 149 17.70 -7.05 -38.75
N HIS A 150 16.41 -6.93 -38.38
CA HIS A 150 15.91 -7.39 -37.08
C HIS A 150 16.20 -8.86 -36.78
N ASP A 151 16.12 -9.78 -37.74
CA ASP A 151 16.40 -11.20 -37.51
C ASP A 151 17.81 -11.44 -36.93
N ALA A 152 18.82 -10.83 -37.54
CA ALA A 152 20.21 -10.96 -37.10
C ALA A 152 20.46 -10.20 -35.79
N GLU A 153 19.82 -9.04 -35.61
CA GLU A 153 19.94 -8.26 -34.39
C GLU A 153 19.33 -9.01 -33.19
N ILE A 154 18.10 -9.50 -33.33
CA ILE A 154 17.39 -10.25 -32.28
C ILE A 154 18.16 -11.54 -31.93
N ALA A 155 18.65 -12.28 -32.93
CA ALA A 155 19.38 -13.52 -32.70
C ALA A 155 20.66 -13.35 -31.85
N THR A 156 21.21 -12.13 -31.77
CA THR A 156 22.43 -11.82 -31.01
C THR A 156 22.18 -10.93 -29.80
N ALA A 157 20.93 -10.62 -29.48
CA ALA A 157 20.53 -9.70 -28.41
C ALA A 157 20.63 -10.30 -27.00
N ASP A 158 21.76 -10.94 -26.68
CA ASP A 158 22.07 -11.53 -25.37
C ASP A 158 22.88 -10.54 -24.53
N TYR A 159 22.17 -9.57 -23.94
CA TYR A 159 22.79 -8.46 -23.21
C TYR A 159 22.24 -8.39 -21.79
N PRO A 160 22.68 -9.28 -20.89
CA PRO A 160 22.11 -9.45 -19.56
C PRO A 160 22.43 -8.31 -18.58
N LEU A 161 22.94 -7.16 -19.04
CA LEU A 161 23.00 -5.90 -18.27
C LEU A 161 22.04 -4.83 -18.80
N ILE A 162 21.45 -5.04 -19.99
CA ILE A 162 20.37 -4.20 -20.49
C ILE A 162 19.07 -4.72 -19.89
N ARG A 163 18.32 -3.79 -19.26
CA ARG A 163 16.99 -4.04 -18.72
C ARG A 163 16.00 -3.11 -19.41
N HIS A 164 14.82 -3.64 -19.71
CA HIS A 164 13.78 -2.87 -20.36
C HIS A 164 12.46 -3.02 -19.61
N ILE A 165 11.77 -1.91 -19.43
CA ILE A 165 10.41 -1.84 -18.88
C ILE A 165 9.55 -1.06 -19.86
N LYS A 166 8.40 -1.64 -20.25
CA LYS A 166 7.43 -0.97 -21.11
C LYS A 166 6.17 -0.63 -20.33
N ILE A 167 5.90 0.66 -20.20
CA ILE A 167 4.65 1.11 -19.57
C ILE A 167 3.51 0.99 -20.58
N ALA A 168 2.47 0.23 -20.21
CA ALA A 168 1.28 0.07 -21.03
C ALA A 168 0.54 1.41 -21.19
N LYS A 169 0.06 1.67 -22.42
CA LYS A 169 -0.79 2.84 -22.67
C LYS A 169 -2.13 2.65 -21.96
N ARG A 170 -2.38 3.45 -20.92
CA ARG A 170 -3.67 3.51 -20.24
C ARG A 170 -4.26 4.90 -20.37
N SER A 171 -5.50 4.97 -20.86
CA SER A 171 -6.28 6.21 -20.84
C SER A 171 -7.01 6.30 -19.50
N SER A 172 -6.89 7.43 -18.82
CA SER A 172 -7.62 7.72 -17.59
C SER A 172 -8.13 9.16 -17.61
N THR A 173 -9.31 9.39 -17.05
CA THR A 173 -9.87 10.74 -16.85
C THR A 173 -9.39 11.38 -15.55
N THR A 174 -8.69 10.62 -14.70
CA THR A 174 -8.09 11.07 -13.45
C THR A 174 -6.62 10.66 -13.39
N PRO A 175 -5.78 11.35 -12.61
CA PRO A 175 -4.44 10.85 -12.31
C PRO A 175 -4.50 9.42 -11.75
N LEU A 176 -3.52 8.60 -12.14
CA LEU A 176 -3.29 7.28 -11.57
C LEU A 176 -2.06 7.38 -10.69
N ASP A 177 -2.15 6.86 -9.47
CA ASP A 177 -1.05 6.88 -8.51
C ASP A 177 -0.12 5.67 -8.66
N ASP A 178 -0.46 4.73 -9.54
CA ASP A 178 0.28 3.48 -9.74
C ASP A 178 0.20 2.98 -11.18
N ILE A 179 1.26 2.28 -11.60
CA ILE A 179 1.36 1.58 -12.88
C ILE A 179 2.03 0.23 -12.63
N GLU A 180 1.40 -0.82 -13.16
CA GLU A 180 2.00 -2.14 -13.23
C GLU A 180 2.78 -2.27 -14.54
N ALA A 181 4.04 -2.65 -14.43
CA ALA A 181 4.90 -2.98 -15.56
C ALA A 181 6.11 -3.78 -15.07
N ASP A 182 6.46 -4.83 -15.80
CA ASP A 182 7.57 -5.71 -15.46
C ASP A 182 8.85 -5.29 -16.18
N TRP A 183 9.97 -5.44 -15.49
CA TRP A 183 11.29 -5.34 -16.10
C TRP A 183 11.66 -6.67 -16.77
N THR A 184 12.39 -6.57 -17.87
CA THR A 184 12.83 -7.71 -18.66
C THR A 184 14.33 -7.65 -18.90
N VAL A 185 14.99 -8.78 -18.70
CA VAL A 185 16.40 -9.00 -19.07
C VAL A 185 16.48 -9.09 -20.59
N CYS A 186 17.36 -8.31 -21.23
CA CYS A 186 17.54 -8.40 -22.68
C CYS A 186 18.02 -9.80 -23.07
N SER A 187 17.19 -10.48 -23.85
CA SER A 187 17.51 -11.76 -24.48
C SER A 187 16.92 -11.78 -25.90
N PRO A 188 17.37 -12.71 -26.76
CA PRO A 188 16.77 -12.92 -28.09
C PRO A 188 15.24 -13.14 -28.05
N ASP A 189 14.71 -13.73 -26.98
CA ASP A 189 13.28 -14.05 -26.89
C ASP A 189 12.39 -12.79 -26.74
N VAL A 190 12.92 -11.71 -26.16
CA VAL A 190 12.14 -10.52 -25.81
C VAL A 190 12.58 -9.26 -26.56
N ALA A 191 13.83 -9.20 -27.03
CA ALA A 191 14.44 -8.01 -27.62
C ALA A 191 13.65 -7.45 -28.81
N GLY A 192 12.98 -8.31 -29.59
CA GLY A 192 12.13 -7.90 -30.71
C GLY A 192 11.03 -6.90 -30.31
N SER A 193 10.54 -6.98 -29.07
CA SER A 193 9.45 -6.15 -28.54
C SER A 193 9.90 -4.81 -27.96
N TYR A 194 11.20 -4.60 -27.79
CA TYR A 194 11.75 -3.39 -27.18
C TYR A 194 11.65 -2.21 -28.15
N THR A 195 11.65 -0.98 -27.62
CA THR A 195 11.87 0.20 -28.48
C THR A 195 13.20 0.05 -29.20
N ALA A 196 13.21 0.15 -30.53
CA ALA A 196 14.43 0.08 -31.33
C ALA A 196 15.39 1.21 -30.94
N ALA A 197 14.88 2.44 -30.79
CA ALA A 197 15.71 3.58 -30.42
C ALA A 197 16.37 3.38 -29.04
N GLY A 198 15.60 2.95 -28.03
CA GLY A 198 16.14 2.67 -26.70
C GLY A 198 17.11 1.49 -26.68
N TYR A 199 16.76 0.40 -27.35
CA TYR A 199 17.60 -0.80 -27.45
C TYR A 199 18.96 -0.50 -28.11
N PHE A 200 18.96 0.13 -29.29
CA PHE A 200 20.22 0.42 -30.00
C PHE A 200 21.08 1.43 -29.25
N MET A 201 20.47 2.40 -28.55
CA MET A 201 21.19 3.30 -27.65
C MET A 201 21.85 2.51 -26.51
N ALA A 202 21.09 1.70 -25.78
CA ALA A 202 21.60 0.91 -24.67
C ALA A 202 22.73 -0.03 -25.11
N ARG A 203 22.56 -0.74 -26.23
CA ARG A 203 23.60 -1.61 -26.82
C ARG A 203 24.88 -0.85 -27.19
N THR A 204 24.77 0.41 -27.57
CA THR A 204 25.96 1.22 -27.91
C THR A 204 26.71 1.68 -26.66
N LEU A 205 26.01 1.82 -25.53
CA LEU A 205 26.52 2.41 -24.30
C LEU A 205 26.93 1.40 -23.22
N HIS A 206 26.46 0.16 -23.29
CA HIS A 206 26.63 -0.82 -22.21
C HIS A 206 28.06 -1.36 -22.03
#